data_AF-A0A523L4S6-F1
#
_entry.id   AF-A0A523L4S6-F1
#
_cell.length_a   1.000
_cell.length_b   1.000
_cell.length_c   1.000
_cell.angle_alpha   90.00
_cell.angle_beta   90.00
_cell.angle_gamma   90.00
#
_symmetry.space_group_name_H-M   'P 1'
#
loop_
_entity.id
_entity.type
_entity.pdbx_description
1 polymer ?
#
loop_
_entity_poly.entity_id
_entity_poly.type
_entity_poly.pdbx_seq_one_letter_code
_entity_poly.pdbx_strand_id
1 'polypeptide(L)'
;QMIAHAPVSMQDKSIDDADIDVLVFSGHKIYAPGSPGAVIAKRRLLAEMPPAEVGGGMVDDVYLTTFTPSDILPDREEAGTPNIVGAITLGAVLDILLEIGMDTIREKEIKLIDLAWEKLSAIEGVNLYGPAPADVPRTGTIPFNIQGFDHGLTAAALNDYHNIEVRNGCFCAHPYVREILKPELWAMDIDPDAPNSEEQVERKRGMARASLGIYTTEADVLTLVEAVADLVARKEEILATYEPIGTNGYRHSQFEPDSGVLFDPKISLQQALDNCTRK
;
A
#
# COMPACT_ATOMS: atom_id res chain seq x y z
N GLN A 1 -4.07 6.37 -0.73
CA GLN A 1 -3.94 5.48 -1.90
C GLN A 1 -4.98 5.81 -2.94
N MET A 2 -6.27 5.94 -2.56
CA MET A 2 -7.40 6.25 -3.46
C MET A 2 -7.13 7.24 -4.62
N ILE A 3 -6.41 8.33 -4.39
CA ILE A 3 -6.11 9.34 -5.42
C ILE A 3 -5.41 8.81 -6.68
N ALA A 4 -4.70 7.67 -6.60
CA ALA A 4 -4.09 7.02 -7.76
C ALA A 4 -5.06 6.11 -8.53
N HIS A 5 -6.28 5.90 -8.01
CA HIS A 5 -7.20 4.85 -8.42
C HIS A 5 -8.64 5.33 -8.69
N ALA A 6 -8.99 6.54 -8.23
CA ALA A 6 -10.32 7.10 -8.39
C ALA A 6 -10.25 8.63 -8.52
N PRO A 7 -11.20 9.24 -9.25
CA PRO A 7 -11.34 10.69 -9.23
C PRO A 7 -11.67 11.17 -7.81
N VAL A 8 -11.09 12.30 -7.42
CA VAL A 8 -11.36 12.94 -6.14
C VAL A 8 -11.73 14.39 -6.42
N SER A 9 -12.90 14.82 -5.94
CA SER A 9 -13.32 16.20 -5.98
C SER A 9 -13.28 16.80 -4.58
N MET A 10 -12.73 18.00 -4.45
CA MET A 10 -12.78 18.77 -3.20
C MET A 10 -14.19 19.29 -2.91
N GLN A 11 -15.05 19.37 -3.93
CA GLN A 11 -16.43 19.85 -3.81
C GLN A 11 -17.40 18.80 -4.32
N ASP A 12 -18.43 18.51 -3.53
CA ASP A 12 -19.56 17.71 -3.97
C ASP A 12 -20.81 18.59 -3.97
N LYS A 13 -21.21 19.04 -5.17
CA LYS A 13 -22.37 19.93 -5.34
C LYS A 13 -23.70 19.20 -5.21
N SER A 14 -23.69 17.87 -5.05
CA SER A 14 -24.92 17.07 -4.94
C SER A 14 -25.37 16.86 -3.50
N ILE A 15 -24.50 17.13 -2.52
CA ILE A 15 -24.78 16.97 -1.09
C ILE A 15 -24.37 18.25 -0.37
N ASP A 16 -25.30 18.89 0.33
CA ASP A 16 -25.01 20.06 1.14
C ASP A 16 -23.98 19.71 2.23
N ASP A 17 -22.99 20.60 2.43
CA ASP A 17 -21.89 20.47 3.40
C ASP A 17 -20.96 19.24 3.24
N ALA A 18 -20.87 18.65 2.04
CA ALA A 18 -19.97 17.53 1.75
C ALA A 18 -18.56 17.93 1.22
N ASP A 19 -18.27 19.23 1.12
CA ASP A 19 -16.97 19.71 0.63
C ASP A 19 -15.82 19.23 1.53
N ILE A 20 -14.81 18.61 0.92
CA ILE A 20 -13.57 18.25 1.60
C ILE A 20 -12.85 19.53 2.04
N ASP A 21 -12.62 19.67 3.34
CA ASP A 21 -11.87 20.80 3.89
C ASP A 21 -10.36 20.68 3.64
N VAL A 22 -9.83 19.47 3.81
CA VAL A 22 -8.41 19.14 3.64
C VAL A 22 -8.27 17.75 3.02
N LEU A 23 -7.49 17.65 1.95
CA LEU A 23 -7.07 16.40 1.33
C LEU A 23 -5.55 16.28 1.44
N VAL A 24 -5.07 15.13 1.92
CA VAL A 24 -3.64 14.83 2.04
C VAL A 24 -3.30 13.55 1.29
N PHE A 25 -2.16 13.54 0.61
CA PHE A 25 -1.65 12.35 -0.04
C PHE A 25 -0.13 12.35 -0.14
N SER A 26 0.45 11.17 -0.38
CA SER A 26 1.89 10.98 -0.55
C SER A 26 2.19 10.63 -2.00
N GLY A 27 3.11 11.34 -2.65
CA GLY A 27 3.38 11.15 -4.09
C GLY A 27 3.92 9.75 -4.43
N HIS A 28 4.68 9.11 -3.53
CA HIS A 28 5.12 7.71 -3.73
C HIS A 28 3.98 6.67 -3.74
N LYS A 29 2.75 7.06 -3.40
CA LYS A 29 1.53 6.24 -3.56
C LYS A 29 0.75 6.55 -4.84
N ILE A 30 1.28 7.43 -5.68
CA ILE A 30 0.76 7.84 -6.98
C ILE A 30 1.87 7.69 -8.01
N TYR A 31 2.59 6.57 -7.98
CA TYR A 31 3.60 6.23 -8.99
C TYR A 31 4.76 7.23 -9.14
N ALA A 32 4.95 8.15 -8.19
CA ALA A 32 6.04 9.15 -8.17
C ALA A 32 7.00 8.90 -6.99
N PRO A 33 7.86 7.86 -7.04
CA PRO A 33 8.82 7.60 -5.96
C PRO A 33 9.78 8.78 -5.76
N GLY A 34 10.14 9.09 -4.51
CA GLY A 34 11.03 10.21 -4.17
C GLY A 34 10.38 11.61 -4.26
N SER A 35 9.12 11.71 -4.68
CA SER A 35 8.36 12.96 -4.65
C SER A 35 7.81 13.29 -3.26
N PRO A 36 7.51 14.57 -2.95
CA PRO A 36 6.89 14.95 -1.69
C PRO A 36 5.44 14.45 -1.59
N GLY A 37 4.84 14.63 -0.40
CA GLY A 37 3.38 14.62 -0.26
C GLY A 37 2.78 15.95 -0.69
N ALA A 38 1.45 16.01 -0.72
CA ALA A 38 0.71 17.24 -0.96
C ALA A 38 -0.42 17.39 0.06
N VAL A 39 -0.66 18.64 0.46
CA VAL A 39 -1.79 19.06 1.27
C VAL A 39 -2.60 20.05 0.44
N ILE A 40 -3.87 19.70 0.19
CA ILE A 40 -4.83 20.58 -0.49
C ILE A 40 -5.85 20.98 0.56
N ALA A 41 -5.87 22.25 0.94
CA ALA A 41 -6.74 22.75 2.00
C ALA A 41 -7.48 24.01 1.57
N LYS A 42 -8.69 24.22 2.12
CA LYS A 42 -9.39 25.50 1.96
C LYS A 42 -8.54 26.61 2.55
N ARG A 43 -8.30 27.68 1.77
CA ARG A 43 -7.45 28.82 2.15
C ARG A 43 -7.73 29.37 3.56
N ARG A 44 -9.02 29.46 3.95
CA ARG A 44 -9.44 29.94 5.27
C ARG A 44 -8.81 29.14 6.42
N LEU A 45 -8.64 27.83 6.25
CA LEU A 45 -8.08 26.95 7.29
C LEU A 45 -6.59 27.18 7.45
N LEU A 46 -5.87 27.31 6.32
CA LEU A 46 -4.46 27.65 6.36
C LEU A 46 -4.27 29.02 7.03
N ALA A 47 -4.99 30.05 6.57
CA ALA A 47 -4.84 31.41 7.09
C ALA A 47 -5.00 31.54 8.62
N GLU A 48 -5.85 30.73 9.24
CA GLU A 48 -6.12 30.72 10.69
C GLU A 48 -5.10 29.90 11.51
N MET A 49 -4.25 29.09 10.86
CA MET A 49 -3.28 28.23 11.53
C MET A 49 -1.89 28.87 11.60
N PRO A 50 -1.16 28.69 12.72
CA PRO A 50 0.26 29.00 12.74
C PRO A 50 1.02 28.01 11.84
N PRO A 51 2.11 28.45 11.18
CA PRO A 51 2.91 27.59 10.32
C PRO A 51 3.53 26.44 11.14
N ALA A 52 3.49 25.23 10.58
CA ALA A 52 3.96 24.03 11.27
C ALA A 52 5.49 23.97 11.39
N GLU A 53 6.19 24.41 10.34
CA GLU A 53 7.65 24.48 10.26
C GLU A 53 8.06 25.94 10.03
N VAL A 54 9.17 26.35 10.64
CA VAL A 54 9.67 27.73 10.55
C VAL A 54 11.09 27.75 9.98
N GLY A 55 11.35 28.68 9.07
CA GLY A 55 12.65 28.76 8.40
C GLY A 55 12.70 29.82 7.31
N GLY A 56 13.73 29.76 6.45
CA GLY A 56 13.79 30.62 5.28
C GLY A 56 12.66 30.32 4.30
N GLY A 57 12.20 31.33 3.55
CA GLY A 57 11.15 31.18 2.54
C GLY A 57 9.73 31.45 3.02
N MET A 58 9.44 31.30 4.32
CA MET A 58 8.09 31.46 4.89
C MET A 58 7.86 32.75 5.70
N VAL A 59 8.88 33.59 5.82
CA VAL A 59 8.88 34.83 6.61
C VAL A 59 9.02 36.07 5.70
N ASP A 60 8.37 37.16 6.08
CA ASP A 60 8.60 38.48 5.46
C ASP A 60 9.79 39.21 6.13
N ASP A 61 9.88 39.13 7.46
CA ASP A 61 10.94 39.78 8.26
C ASP A 61 11.43 38.89 9.40
N VAL A 62 12.72 39.00 9.74
CA VAL A 62 13.34 38.28 10.86
C VAL A 62 14.14 39.25 11.73
N TYR A 63 13.92 39.19 13.04
CA TYR A 63 14.60 39.97 14.06
C TYR A 63 15.30 39.06 15.07
N LEU A 64 16.15 39.64 15.93
CA LEU A 64 16.89 38.86 16.94
C LEU A 64 16.00 38.07 17.91
N THR A 65 14.77 38.51 18.16
CA THR A 65 13.86 37.93 19.15
C THR A 65 12.49 37.54 18.59
N THR A 66 12.21 37.86 17.33
CA THR A 66 10.89 37.62 16.70
C THR A 66 11.01 37.58 15.18
N PHE A 67 9.94 37.21 14.51
CA PHE A 67 9.83 37.19 13.05
C PHE A 67 8.38 37.44 12.65
N THR A 68 8.19 37.90 11.41
CA THR A 68 6.89 38.09 10.79
C THR A 68 6.69 36.97 9.76
N PRO A 69 5.78 36.00 10.00
CA PRO A 69 5.38 35.05 8.97
C PRO A 69 4.81 35.78 7.76
N SER A 70 5.10 35.30 6.55
CA SER A 70 4.48 35.84 5.34
C SER A 70 2.99 35.51 5.31
N ASP A 71 2.14 36.37 4.73
CA ASP A 71 0.72 36.04 4.48
C ASP A 71 0.50 35.31 3.13
N ILE A 72 1.59 35.05 2.39
CA ILE A 72 1.56 34.42 1.07
C ILE A 72 1.48 32.89 1.21
N LEU A 73 0.36 32.32 0.76
CA LEU A 73 0.16 30.88 0.63
C LEU A 73 0.37 30.43 -0.82
N PRO A 74 1.03 29.28 -1.07
CA PRO A 74 1.45 28.26 -0.09
C PRO A 74 2.81 28.50 0.59
N ASP A 75 3.60 29.48 0.14
CA ASP A 75 5.01 29.71 0.55
C ASP A 75 5.23 29.74 2.08
N ARG A 76 4.27 30.31 2.84
CA ARG A 76 4.29 30.34 4.30
C ARG A 76 4.36 28.93 4.95
N GLU A 77 3.83 27.91 4.28
CA GLU A 77 3.80 26.53 4.80
C GLU A 77 4.99 25.68 4.30
N GLU A 78 5.87 26.23 3.46
CA GLU A 78 6.96 25.51 2.80
C GLU A 78 8.32 26.06 3.24
N ALA A 79 8.66 25.89 4.52
CA ALA A 79 9.93 26.34 5.07
C ALA A 79 11.14 25.63 4.43
N GLY A 80 12.12 26.42 4.00
CA GLY A 80 13.37 25.96 3.39
C GLY A 80 13.25 25.65 1.89
N THR A 81 14.29 25.04 1.33
CA THR A 81 14.28 24.63 -0.08
C THR A 81 13.38 23.41 -0.25
N PRO A 82 12.31 23.47 -1.05
CA PRO A 82 11.42 22.33 -1.24
C PRO A 82 12.08 21.23 -2.08
N ASN A 83 11.46 20.05 -2.11
CA ASN A 83 11.84 18.98 -3.04
C ASN A 83 11.39 19.32 -4.47
N ILE A 84 12.08 20.26 -5.12
CA ILE A 84 11.70 20.84 -6.42
C ILE A 84 11.58 19.74 -7.49
N VAL A 85 12.59 18.89 -7.63
CA VAL A 85 12.60 17.81 -8.65
C VAL A 85 11.49 16.80 -8.37
N GLY A 86 11.29 16.44 -7.10
CA GLY A 86 10.18 15.56 -6.71
C GLY A 86 8.81 16.18 -6.98
N ALA A 87 8.62 17.49 -6.75
CA ALA A 87 7.37 18.19 -7.02
C ALA A 87 7.05 18.24 -8.52
N ILE A 88 8.06 18.53 -9.37
CA ILE A 88 7.92 18.46 -10.83
C ILE A 88 7.57 17.04 -11.28
N THR A 89 8.20 16.03 -10.68
CA THR A 89 7.93 14.61 -10.98
C THR A 89 6.50 14.23 -10.61
N LEU A 90 6.02 14.68 -9.44
CA LEU A 90 4.64 14.45 -9.01
C LEU A 90 3.64 15.11 -9.97
N GLY A 91 3.89 16.36 -10.38
CA GLY A 91 3.06 17.06 -11.36
C GLY A 91 2.96 16.30 -12.69
N ALA A 92 4.10 15.87 -13.23
CA ALA A 92 4.14 15.10 -14.47
C ALA A 92 3.36 13.77 -14.38
N VAL A 93 3.46 13.05 -13.25
CA VAL A 93 2.72 11.80 -13.06
C VAL A 93 1.22 12.06 -12.91
N LEU A 94 0.81 13.13 -12.22
CA LEU A 94 -0.60 13.53 -12.13
C LEU A 94 -1.17 13.88 -13.51
N ASP A 95 -0.43 14.62 -14.34
CA ASP A 95 -0.84 14.94 -15.71
C ASP A 95 -1.04 13.68 -16.56
N ILE A 96 -0.14 12.69 -16.45
CA ILE A 96 -0.27 11.40 -17.12
C ILE A 96 -1.54 10.66 -16.66
N LEU A 97 -1.81 10.61 -15.36
CA LEU A 97 -3.02 9.96 -14.84
C LEU A 97 -4.30 10.66 -15.32
N LEU A 98 -4.29 11.99 -15.43
CA LEU A 98 -5.40 12.76 -15.98
C LEU A 98 -5.57 12.52 -17.49
N GLU A 99 -4.47 12.37 -18.24
CA GLU A 99 -4.51 12.05 -19.67
C GLU A 99 -5.07 10.64 -19.94
N ILE A 100 -4.71 9.64 -19.10
CA ILE A 100 -5.31 8.30 -19.14
C ILE A 100 -6.81 8.36 -18.80
N GLY A 101 -7.19 9.27 -17.89
CA GLY A 101 -8.55 9.43 -17.39
C GLY A 101 -8.80 8.63 -16.12
N MET A 102 -9.11 9.33 -15.02
CA MET A 102 -9.32 8.71 -13.71
C MET A 102 -10.55 7.80 -13.65
N ASP A 103 -11.59 8.11 -14.42
CA ASP A 103 -12.77 7.23 -14.55
C ASP A 103 -12.40 5.92 -15.25
N THR A 104 -11.61 5.98 -16.34
CA THR A 104 -11.08 4.80 -17.04
C THR A 104 -10.27 3.91 -16.10
N ILE A 105 -9.38 4.53 -15.30
CA ILE A 105 -8.58 3.81 -14.30
C ILE A 105 -9.50 3.13 -13.28
N ARG A 106 -10.50 3.85 -12.77
CA ARG A 106 -11.42 3.35 -11.76
C ARG A 106 -12.25 2.18 -12.29
N GLU A 107 -12.81 2.30 -13.48
CA GLU A 107 -13.62 1.26 -14.11
C GLU A 107 -12.80 -0.01 -14.37
N LYS A 108 -11.55 0.13 -14.85
CA LYS A 108 -10.65 -1.02 -15.03
C LYS A 108 -10.35 -1.68 -13.68
N GLU A 109 -10.05 -0.88 -12.66
CA GLU A 109 -9.73 -1.38 -11.33
C GLU A 109 -10.91 -2.15 -10.70
N ILE A 110 -12.13 -1.63 -10.80
CA ILE A 110 -13.34 -2.29 -10.30
C ILE A 110 -13.48 -3.70 -10.91
N LYS A 111 -13.31 -3.84 -12.23
CA LYS A 111 -13.39 -5.15 -12.90
C LYS A 111 -12.36 -6.15 -12.36
N LEU A 112 -11.13 -5.69 -12.09
CA LEU A 112 -10.07 -6.54 -11.54
C LEU A 112 -10.34 -6.90 -10.07
N ILE A 113 -10.87 -5.96 -9.29
CA ILE A 113 -11.29 -6.19 -7.90
C ILE A 113 -12.39 -7.24 -7.85
N ASP A 114 -13.42 -7.09 -8.68
CA ASP A 114 -14.57 -7.99 -8.72
C ASP A 114 -14.14 -9.41 -9.11
N LEU A 115 -13.31 -9.52 -10.16
CA LEU A 115 -12.74 -10.80 -10.58
C LEU A 115 -11.93 -11.46 -9.46
N ALA A 116 -10.99 -10.71 -8.86
CA ALA A 116 -10.14 -11.24 -7.80
C ALA A 116 -10.97 -11.66 -6.58
N TRP A 117 -11.96 -10.86 -6.19
CA TRP A 117 -12.82 -11.16 -5.06
C TRP A 117 -13.68 -12.40 -5.32
N GLU A 118 -14.36 -12.47 -6.46
CA GLU A 118 -15.17 -13.63 -6.86
C GLU A 118 -14.34 -14.90 -6.83
N LYS A 119 -13.18 -14.91 -7.50
CA LYS A 119 -12.36 -16.10 -7.64
C LYS A 119 -11.68 -16.52 -6.33
N LEU A 120 -11.12 -15.59 -5.56
CA LEU A 120 -10.49 -15.92 -4.28
C LEU A 120 -11.51 -16.38 -3.23
N SER A 121 -12.71 -15.77 -3.20
CA SER A 121 -13.77 -16.17 -2.26
C SER A 121 -14.34 -17.56 -2.55
N ALA A 122 -14.18 -18.07 -3.78
CA ALA A 122 -14.61 -19.40 -4.16
C ALA A 122 -13.62 -20.51 -3.76
N ILE A 123 -12.42 -20.17 -3.28
CA ILE A 123 -11.41 -21.14 -2.84
C ILE A 123 -11.69 -21.52 -1.39
N GLU A 124 -12.02 -22.78 -1.15
CA GLU A 124 -12.23 -23.30 0.20
C GLU A 124 -10.97 -23.11 1.06
N GLY A 125 -11.15 -22.58 2.26
CA GLY A 125 -10.03 -22.28 3.17
C GLY A 125 -9.36 -20.93 2.94
N VAL A 126 -9.84 -20.09 2.02
CA VAL A 126 -9.40 -18.69 1.88
C VAL A 126 -10.41 -17.76 2.55
N ASN A 127 -9.94 -16.93 3.47
CA ASN A 127 -10.74 -15.91 4.13
C ASN A 127 -10.38 -14.54 3.55
N LEU A 128 -11.37 -13.82 3.00
CA LEU A 128 -11.23 -12.43 2.58
C LEU A 128 -11.73 -11.48 3.67
N TYR A 129 -11.08 -10.32 3.81
CA TYR A 129 -11.42 -9.36 4.85
C TYR A 129 -11.97 -8.03 4.32
N GLY A 130 -12.94 -7.50 5.07
CA GLY A 130 -13.72 -6.30 4.71
C GLY A 130 -15.01 -6.64 3.95
N PRO A 131 -15.86 -5.63 3.68
CA PRO A 131 -17.08 -5.83 2.90
C PRO A 131 -16.77 -6.24 1.46
N ALA A 132 -17.69 -6.97 0.84
CA ALA A 132 -17.56 -7.35 -0.55
C ALA A 132 -17.64 -6.12 -1.47
N PRO A 133 -16.97 -6.12 -2.63
CA PRO A 133 -17.03 -5.03 -3.61
C PRO A 133 -18.46 -4.69 -4.04
N ALA A 134 -19.36 -5.70 -4.08
CA ALA A 134 -20.76 -5.54 -4.41
C ALA A 134 -21.54 -4.74 -3.35
N ASP A 135 -21.11 -4.75 -2.09
CA ASP A 135 -21.79 -4.05 -0.99
C ASP A 135 -21.25 -2.63 -0.82
N VAL A 136 -19.91 -2.48 -0.90
CA VAL A 136 -19.23 -1.20 -0.65
C VAL A 136 -18.09 -1.00 -1.67
N PRO A 137 -18.05 0.16 -2.36
CA PRO A 137 -16.93 0.49 -3.23
C PRO A 137 -15.59 0.44 -2.49
N ARG A 138 -14.60 -0.21 -3.09
CA ARG A 138 -13.24 -0.32 -2.54
C ARG A 138 -12.16 -0.03 -3.57
N THR A 139 -10.99 0.36 -3.10
CA THR A 139 -9.75 0.43 -3.91
C THR A 139 -9.16 -0.96 -4.13
N GLY A 140 -8.16 -1.09 -5.00
CA GLY A 140 -7.50 -2.35 -5.39
C GLY A 140 -6.74 -3.11 -4.29
N THR A 141 -7.15 -3.04 -3.03
CA THR A 141 -6.53 -3.75 -1.91
C THR A 141 -7.39 -4.92 -1.47
N ILE A 142 -6.85 -6.12 -1.53
CA ILE A 142 -7.55 -7.37 -1.19
C ILE A 142 -6.77 -8.04 -0.04
N PRO A 143 -7.15 -7.78 1.22
CA PRO A 143 -6.60 -8.50 2.37
C PRO A 143 -7.23 -9.90 2.47
N PHE A 144 -6.40 -10.91 2.69
CA PHE A 144 -6.82 -12.30 2.79
C PHE A 144 -5.88 -13.12 3.68
N ASN A 145 -6.35 -14.28 4.12
CA ASN A 145 -5.54 -15.32 4.77
C ASN A 145 -5.93 -16.70 4.25
N ILE A 146 -4.96 -17.61 4.23
CA ILE A 146 -5.19 -19.03 3.99
C ILE A 146 -5.31 -19.74 5.35
N GLN A 147 -6.40 -20.46 5.58
CA GLN A 147 -6.65 -21.16 6.83
C GLN A 147 -5.51 -22.12 7.17
N GLY A 148 -4.97 -22.00 8.38
CA GLY A 148 -3.82 -22.77 8.86
C GLY A 148 -2.46 -22.15 8.51
N PHE A 149 -2.37 -21.23 7.56
CA PHE A 149 -1.13 -20.49 7.31
C PHE A 149 -1.02 -19.28 8.23
N ASP A 150 0.22 -18.90 8.53
CA ASP A 150 0.52 -17.56 9.02
C ASP A 150 0.58 -16.61 7.81
N HIS A 151 0.24 -15.33 8.02
CA HIS A 151 0.25 -14.37 6.91
C HIS A 151 1.65 -14.19 6.31
N GLY A 152 2.70 -14.32 7.13
CA GLY A 152 4.09 -14.32 6.68
C GLY A 152 4.42 -15.50 5.77
N LEU A 153 3.91 -16.69 6.11
CA LEU A 153 4.10 -17.91 5.32
C LEU A 153 3.41 -17.79 3.97
N THR A 154 2.18 -17.26 3.97
CA THR A 154 1.44 -16.98 2.73
C THR A 154 2.25 -16.10 1.78
N ALA A 155 2.86 -15.02 2.31
CA ALA A 155 3.67 -14.12 1.49
C ALA A 155 4.96 -14.78 0.99
N ALA A 156 5.67 -15.53 1.83
CA ALA A 156 6.90 -16.22 1.45
C ALA A 156 6.63 -17.30 0.38
N ALA A 157 5.62 -18.14 0.58
CA ALA A 157 5.30 -19.22 -0.34
C ALA A 157 4.79 -18.70 -1.70
N LEU A 158 3.99 -17.62 -1.73
CA LEU A 158 3.60 -16.97 -2.98
C LEU A 158 4.82 -16.42 -3.75
N ASN A 159 5.77 -15.83 -3.04
CA ASN A 159 6.99 -15.33 -3.65
C ASN A 159 7.86 -16.47 -4.20
N ASP A 160 8.14 -17.49 -3.39
CA ASP A 160 9.14 -18.51 -3.73
C ASP A 160 8.67 -19.47 -4.83
N TYR A 161 7.40 -19.86 -4.83
CA TYR A 161 6.88 -20.82 -5.84
C TYR A 161 6.28 -20.14 -7.07
N HIS A 162 5.73 -18.94 -6.91
CA HIS A 162 4.91 -18.31 -7.95
C HIS A 162 5.44 -16.93 -8.37
N ASN A 163 6.50 -16.42 -7.75
CA ASN A 163 7.06 -15.09 -8.01
C ASN A 163 6.02 -13.96 -7.84
N ILE A 164 5.13 -14.13 -6.86
CA ILE A 164 4.06 -13.18 -6.56
C ILE A 164 4.39 -12.44 -5.27
N GLU A 165 4.56 -11.13 -5.38
CA GLU A 165 4.77 -10.27 -4.23
C GLU A 165 3.43 -9.82 -3.62
N VAL A 166 3.21 -10.19 -2.37
CA VAL A 166 2.16 -9.61 -1.51
C VAL A 166 2.78 -9.04 -0.26
N ARG A 167 2.09 -8.07 0.36
CA ARG A 167 2.51 -7.55 1.67
C ARG A 167 1.82 -8.33 2.77
N ASN A 168 2.51 -8.59 3.88
CA ASN A 168 1.89 -9.19 5.06
C ASN A 168 2.03 -8.34 6.33
N GLY A 169 1.14 -8.56 7.30
CA GLY A 169 1.11 -7.91 8.61
C GLY A 169 -0.15 -7.07 8.84
N CYS A 170 -0.04 -6.05 9.69
CA CYS A 170 -1.16 -5.18 10.08
C CYS A 170 -1.34 -3.91 9.21
N PHE A 171 -0.49 -3.70 8.21
CA PHE A 171 -0.57 -2.56 7.26
C PHE A 171 -0.63 -1.16 7.89
N CYS A 172 -0.03 -0.97 9.06
CA CYS A 172 -0.13 0.25 9.89
C CYS A 172 -1.56 0.54 10.43
N ALA A 173 -2.48 -0.41 10.29
CA ALA A 173 -3.86 -0.34 10.78
C ALA A 173 -4.09 -1.32 11.94
N HIS A 174 -3.11 -1.45 12.86
CA HIS A 174 -3.12 -2.46 13.93
C HIS A 174 -4.43 -2.56 14.71
N PRO A 175 -5.06 -1.45 15.17
CA PRO A 175 -6.32 -1.56 15.91
C PRO A 175 -7.45 -2.17 15.08
N TYR A 176 -7.58 -1.75 13.83
CA TYR A 176 -8.60 -2.26 12.90
C TYR A 176 -8.38 -3.74 12.55
N VAL A 177 -7.14 -4.11 12.23
CA VAL A 177 -6.77 -5.49 11.93
C VAL A 177 -7.01 -6.41 13.14
N ARG A 178 -6.65 -5.97 14.34
CA ARG A 178 -6.90 -6.72 15.58
C ARG A 178 -8.38 -6.94 15.83
N GLU A 179 -9.22 -5.94 15.56
CA GLU A 179 -10.67 -6.10 15.75
C GLU A 179 -11.27 -7.07 14.73
N ILE A 180 -10.86 -7.00 13.46
CA ILE A 180 -11.30 -7.94 12.42
C ILE A 180 -10.90 -9.38 12.75
N LEU A 181 -9.64 -9.59 13.17
CA LEU A 181 -9.10 -10.93 13.42
C LEU A 181 -9.51 -11.50 14.78
N LYS A 182 -10.18 -10.71 15.62
CA LYS A 182 -10.55 -11.12 16.98
C LYS A 182 -11.27 -12.47 17.02
N PRO A 183 -12.30 -12.76 16.20
CA PRO A 183 -12.97 -14.07 16.22
C PRO A 183 -12.02 -15.24 15.92
N GLU A 184 -11.12 -15.08 14.95
CA GLU A 184 -10.15 -16.12 14.57
C GLU A 184 -9.11 -16.34 15.68
N LEU A 185 -8.60 -15.25 16.29
CA LEU A 185 -7.64 -15.31 17.38
C LEU A 185 -8.24 -15.97 18.65
N TRP A 186 -9.52 -15.71 18.95
CA TRP A 186 -10.20 -16.37 20.08
C TRP A 186 -10.51 -17.84 19.84
N ALA A 187 -10.63 -18.26 18.58
CA ALA A 187 -10.89 -19.65 18.22
C ALA A 187 -9.62 -20.51 18.16
N MET A 188 -8.45 -19.93 18.39
CA MET A 188 -7.18 -20.67 18.38
C MET A 188 -7.09 -21.65 19.55
N ASP A 189 -6.73 -22.89 19.25
CA ASP A 189 -6.41 -23.92 20.25
C ASP A 189 -4.94 -23.78 20.66
N ILE A 190 -4.65 -22.79 21.50
CA ILE A 190 -3.31 -22.57 22.06
C ILE A 190 -3.36 -22.85 23.55
N ASP A 191 -2.42 -23.67 24.03
CA ASP A 191 -2.12 -23.78 25.46
C ASP A 191 -1.52 -22.45 25.94
N PRO A 192 -2.21 -21.68 26.82
CA PRO A 192 -1.71 -20.40 27.30
C PRO A 192 -0.39 -20.53 28.08
N ASP A 193 -0.14 -21.70 28.68
CA ASP A 193 1.07 -21.98 29.45
C ASP A 193 2.24 -22.50 28.58
N ALA A 194 2.02 -22.70 27.28
CA ALA A 194 3.09 -23.09 26.37
C ALA A 194 4.14 -21.97 26.26
N PRO A 195 5.46 -22.29 26.26
CA PRO A 195 6.53 -21.29 26.21
C PRO A 195 6.49 -20.35 25.00
N ASN A 196 5.81 -20.74 23.93
CA ASN A 196 5.69 -19.99 22.67
C ASN A 196 4.25 -19.51 22.38
N SER A 197 3.34 -19.53 23.37
CA SER A 197 1.93 -19.15 23.18
C SER A 197 1.78 -17.73 22.63
N GLU A 198 2.51 -16.77 23.18
CA GLU A 198 2.51 -15.37 22.70
C GLU A 198 3.00 -15.24 21.26
N GLU A 199 4.06 -15.98 20.90
CA GLU A 199 4.63 -15.95 19.55
C GLU A 199 3.65 -16.51 18.52
N GLN A 200 2.96 -17.61 18.85
CA GLN A 200 1.92 -18.20 18.01
C GLN A 200 0.78 -17.22 17.74
N VAL A 201 0.35 -16.47 18.77
CA VAL A 201 -0.67 -15.42 18.62
C VAL A 201 -0.16 -14.28 17.74
N GLU A 202 1.07 -13.80 17.97
CA GLU A 202 1.64 -12.69 17.19
C GLU A 202 1.79 -13.03 15.71
N ARG A 203 2.15 -14.27 15.36
CA ARG A 203 2.22 -14.75 13.95
C ARG A 203 0.88 -14.77 13.22
N LYS A 204 -0.22 -14.88 13.98
CA LYS A 204 -1.60 -14.81 13.45
C LYS A 204 -2.16 -13.39 13.47
N ARG A 205 -1.49 -12.41 14.07
CA ARG A 205 -1.94 -11.00 14.17
C ARG A 205 -1.65 -10.20 12.90
N GLY A 206 -2.18 -10.67 11.77
CA GLY A 206 -2.05 -9.97 10.51
C GLY A 206 -2.72 -10.70 9.36
N MET A 207 -2.60 -10.10 8.18
CA MET A 207 -3.15 -10.64 6.94
C MET A 207 -2.10 -10.58 5.84
N ALA A 208 -2.25 -11.40 4.81
CA ALA A 208 -1.65 -11.11 3.51
C ALA A 208 -2.52 -10.06 2.77
N ARG A 209 -1.94 -9.28 1.87
CA ARG A 209 -2.69 -8.31 1.06
C ARG A 209 -2.10 -8.18 -0.33
N ALA A 210 -2.88 -8.57 -1.32
CA ALA A 210 -2.66 -8.21 -2.71
C ALA A 210 -3.11 -6.75 -2.93
N SER A 211 -2.29 -5.96 -3.61
CA SER A 211 -2.59 -4.55 -3.93
C SER A 211 -2.42 -4.36 -5.43
N LEU A 212 -3.50 -4.08 -6.14
CA LEU A 212 -3.54 -3.88 -7.58
C LEU A 212 -3.12 -2.44 -7.91
N GLY A 213 -2.52 -2.24 -9.08
CA GLY A 213 -2.14 -0.93 -9.62
C GLY A 213 -2.65 -0.74 -11.05
N ILE A 214 -2.40 0.43 -11.64
CA ILE A 214 -2.82 0.74 -13.03
C ILE A 214 -2.26 -0.26 -14.07
N TYR A 215 -1.09 -0.83 -13.77
CA TYR A 215 -0.39 -1.80 -14.61
C TYR A 215 -0.87 -3.24 -14.41
N THR A 216 -1.68 -3.53 -13.39
CA THR A 216 -2.22 -4.86 -13.16
C THR A 216 -3.17 -5.26 -14.30
N THR A 217 -3.07 -6.51 -14.71
CA THR A 217 -3.88 -7.13 -15.76
C THR A 217 -4.78 -8.22 -15.19
N GLU A 218 -5.74 -8.66 -16.01
CA GLU A 218 -6.58 -9.82 -15.68
C GLU A 218 -5.74 -11.09 -15.51
N ALA A 219 -4.70 -11.26 -16.34
CA ALA A 219 -3.79 -12.40 -16.25
C ALA A 219 -3.07 -12.43 -14.89
N ASP A 220 -2.58 -11.28 -14.40
CA ASP A 220 -1.93 -11.21 -13.08
C ASP A 220 -2.88 -11.62 -11.94
N VAL A 221 -4.16 -11.22 -12.04
CA VAL A 221 -5.20 -11.59 -11.07
C VAL A 221 -5.47 -13.09 -11.11
N LEU A 222 -5.59 -13.68 -12.30
CA LEU A 222 -5.80 -15.12 -12.45
C LEU A 222 -4.60 -15.92 -11.97
N THR A 223 -3.38 -15.48 -12.25
CA THR A 223 -2.15 -16.09 -11.73
C THR A 223 -2.09 -16.04 -10.20
N LEU A 224 -2.54 -14.94 -9.57
CA LEU A 224 -2.69 -14.88 -8.10
C LEU A 224 -3.70 -15.91 -7.58
N VAL A 225 -4.87 -16.02 -8.22
CA VAL A 225 -5.91 -17.00 -7.83
C VAL A 225 -5.38 -18.42 -7.93
N GLU A 226 -4.74 -18.77 -9.05
CA GLU A 226 -4.15 -20.10 -9.28
C GLU A 226 -3.06 -20.41 -8.26
N ALA A 227 -2.18 -19.44 -7.97
CA ALA A 227 -1.15 -19.60 -6.97
C ALA A 227 -1.73 -19.83 -5.57
N VAL A 228 -2.73 -19.05 -5.16
CA VAL A 228 -3.41 -19.25 -3.86
C VAL A 228 -4.08 -20.63 -3.80
N ALA A 229 -4.74 -21.07 -4.87
CA ALA A 229 -5.33 -22.40 -4.94
C ALA A 229 -4.28 -23.51 -4.84
N ASP A 230 -3.12 -23.35 -5.50
CA ASP A 230 -1.98 -24.28 -5.39
C ASP A 230 -1.46 -24.36 -3.95
N LEU A 231 -1.28 -23.22 -3.27
CA LEU A 231 -0.83 -23.20 -1.87
C LEU A 231 -1.83 -23.89 -0.93
N VAL A 232 -3.13 -23.71 -1.16
CA VAL A 232 -4.19 -24.42 -0.41
C VAL A 232 -4.11 -25.93 -0.67
N ALA A 233 -3.94 -26.35 -1.92
CA ALA A 233 -3.84 -27.77 -2.29
C ALA A 233 -2.59 -28.45 -1.70
N ARG A 234 -1.49 -27.72 -1.56
CA ARG A 234 -0.20 -28.19 -1.03
C ARG A 234 0.06 -27.79 0.42
N LYS A 235 -1.00 -27.49 1.18
CA LYS A 235 -0.92 -26.94 2.54
C LYS A 235 0.04 -27.72 3.47
N GLU A 236 -0.08 -29.05 3.52
CA GLU A 236 0.75 -29.89 4.40
C GLU A 236 2.23 -29.86 4.01
N GLU A 237 2.51 -29.88 2.70
CA GLU A 237 3.87 -29.80 2.16
C GLU A 237 4.52 -28.46 2.55
N ILE A 238 3.82 -27.35 2.31
CA ILE A 238 4.33 -26.01 2.60
C ILE A 238 4.57 -25.81 4.10
N LEU A 239 3.66 -26.29 4.95
CA LEU A 239 3.84 -26.22 6.41
C LEU A 239 5.06 -27.02 6.88
N ALA A 240 5.42 -28.10 6.18
CA ALA A 240 6.58 -28.94 6.52
C ALA A 240 7.91 -28.38 5.98
N THR A 241 7.89 -27.55 4.93
CA THR A 241 9.11 -27.07 4.25
C THR A 241 9.55 -25.68 4.67
N TYR A 242 8.77 -24.94 5.47
CA TYR A 242 9.12 -23.60 5.92
C TYR A 242 9.40 -23.50 7.42
N GLU A 243 10.39 -22.70 7.76
CA GLU A 243 10.68 -22.30 9.13
C GLU A 243 10.41 -20.80 9.33
N PRO A 244 9.88 -20.41 10.50
CA PRO A 244 9.67 -19.00 10.82
C PRO A 244 10.99 -18.25 11.05
N ILE A 245 11.09 -17.00 10.56
CA ILE A 245 12.23 -16.10 10.80
C ILE A 245 11.75 -14.71 11.21
N GLY A 246 12.21 -14.26 12.38
CA GLY A 246 11.75 -13.01 12.97
C GLY A 246 10.24 -13.04 13.23
N THR A 247 9.62 -11.85 13.24
CA THR A 247 8.21 -11.70 13.60
C THR A 247 7.26 -12.17 12.48
N ASN A 248 7.56 -11.81 11.23
CA ASN A 248 6.64 -11.97 10.10
C ASN A 248 7.26 -12.66 8.87
N GLY A 249 8.50 -13.16 9.00
CA GLY A 249 9.23 -13.80 7.92
C GLY A 249 9.17 -15.32 8.01
N TYR A 250 9.36 -15.97 6.86
CA TYR A 250 9.54 -17.42 6.72
C TYR A 250 10.67 -17.67 5.74
N ARG A 251 11.37 -18.79 5.92
CA ARG A 251 12.41 -19.27 5.01
C ARG A 251 12.11 -20.70 4.61
N HIS A 252 12.29 -20.99 3.34
CA HIS A 252 12.20 -22.35 2.83
C HIS A 252 13.44 -23.16 3.27
N SER A 253 13.23 -24.37 3.76
CA SER A 253 14.26 -25.25 4.33
C SER A 253 15.32 -25.72 3.33
N GLN A 254 14.98 -25.75 2.04
CA GLN A 254 15.85 -26.25 0.96
C GLN A 254 16.08 -25.26 -0.19
N PHE A 255 15.46 -24.08 -0.14
CA PHE A 255 15.49 -23.11 -1.24
C PHE A 255 16.00 -21.79 -0.69
N GLU A 256 17.24 -21.46 -1.05
CA GLU A 256 17.87 -20.19 -0.70
C GLU A 256 18.29 -19.51 -2.01
N PRO A 257 17.48 -18.57 -2.53
CA PRO A 257 17.81 -17.89 -3.76
C PRO A 257 19.02 -16.96 -3.54
N ASP A 258 20.01 -17.04 -4.44
CA ASP A 258 21.10 -16.07 -4.45
C ASP A 258 20.59 -14.73 -4.98
N SER A 259 20.35 -13.78 -4.07
CA SER A 259 19.89 -12.43 -4.40
C SER A 259 20.80 -11.71 -5.40
N GLY A 260 22.11 -12.02 -5.42
CA GLY A 260 23.06 -11.43 -6.37
C GLY A 260 22.89 -11.92 -7.81
N VAL A 261 22.25 -13.08 -7.99
CA VAL A 261 21.90 -13.63 -9.30
C VAL A 261 20.54 -13.13 -9.78
N LEU A 262 19.59 -12.91 -8.85
CA LEU A 262 18.23 -12.44 -9.17
C LEU A 262 18.18 -10.94 -9.49
N PHE A 263 18.96 -10.11 -8.79
CA PHE A 263 19.03 -8.68 -9.04
C PHE A 263 20.44 -8.15 -8.82
N ASP A 264 21.13 -7.80 -9.92
CA ASP A 264 22.39 -7.06 -9.86
C ASP A 264 22.13 -5.56 -10.12
N PRO A 265 22.27 -4.69 -9.11
CA PRO A 265 22.06 -3.25 -9.28
C PRO A 265 23.05 -2.62 -10.27
N LYS A 266 24.25 -3.18 -10.45
CA LYS A 266 25.22 -2.69 -11.44
C LYS A 266 24.78 -3.02 -12.86
N ILE A 267 24.29 -4.24 -13.11
CA ILE A 267 23.74 -4.62 -14.42
C ILE A 267 22.52 -3.76 -14.74
N SER A 268 21.62 -3.59 -13.76
CA SER A 268 20.42 -2.76 -13.92
C SER A 268 20.76 -1.30 -14.23
N LEU A 269 21.75 -0.74 -13.52
CA LEU A 269 22.25 0.61 -13.78
C LEU A 269 22.89 0.72 -15.17
N GLN A 270 23.71 -0.26 -15.57
CA GLN A 270 24.35 -0.25 -16.88
C GLN A 270 23.31 -0.31 -18.01
N GLN A 271 22.29 -1.16 -17.89
CA GLN A 271 21.17 -1.23 -18.85
C GLN A 271 20.42 0.10 -18.93
N ALA A 272 20.17 0.76 -17.79
CA ALA A 272 19.54 2.07 -17.77
C ALA A 272 20.41 3.14 -18.47
N LEU A 273 21.72 3.15 -18.23
CA LEU A 273 22.67 4.06 -18.87
C LEU A 273 22.80 3.82 -20.38
N ASP A 274 22.83 2.55 -20.81
CA ASP A 274 22.87 2.16 -22.22
C ASP A 274 21.59 2.60 -22.96
N ASN A 275 20.44 2.56 -22.29
CA ASN A 275 19.19 3.07 -22.85
C ASN A 275 19.14 4.60 -22.90
N CYS A 276 19.78 5.30 -21.96
CA CYS A 276 19.88 6.76 -21.95
C CYS A 276 20.86 7.30 -23.00
N THR A 277 21.89 6.53 -23.39
CA THR A 277 22.91 6.93 -24.38
C THR A 277 22.52 6.62 -25.83
N ARG A 278 21.38 5.93 -26.06
CA ARG A 278 20.80 5.67 -27.39
C ARG A 278 19.86 6.76 -27.91
N LYS A 279 20.02 8.01 -27.45
CA LYS A 279 19.36 9.19 -28.04
C LYS A 279 20.34 9.99 -28.88
#